data_AF-A0A356TF61-F1
#
_entry.id   AF-A0A356TF61-F1
#
_cell.length_a   1.000
_cell.length_b   1.000
_cell.length_c   1.000
_cell.angle_alpha   90.00
_cell.angle_beta   90.00
_cell.angle_gamma   90.00
#
_symmetry.space_group_name_H-M   'P 1'
#
loop_
_entity.id
_entity.type
_entity.pdbx_description
1 polymer ?
#
loop_
_entity_poly.entity_id
_entity_poly.type
_entity_poly.pdbx_seq_one_letter_code
_entity_poly.pdbx_strand_id
1 'polypeptide(L)'
;MHPGSWTRFTRFPGGIIGETRPRRGSRRGRASDIIRTMAEAAGRVSYPRYLERERESGERLEYVDGFVYAMAGGTPTHSRLCTNVVSLLREALVGQRCVAHGTELKLRVEATNRTTYADASVFCDTLALSEVDPNAATNPKLIVEVLSPSTEASDRGEKFAHYQRLASLEEYVLVNQDRARVEVFTRSPDGDGKVWRMTIFGPGERVTLSSLDVELAVDDIYHDPLALRREAERASGGRRMLGPCASLAFFSAPRRCSWSCPPATASSRSTPARARWTRDATRGRRPTAGPSSVRRSRPVRSRRCSSCPRAPRARGSSICRGRATSAARRRARST
;
A
#
# COMPACT_ATOMS: atom_id res chain seq x y z
N MET A 1 5.10 32.82 -46.11
CA MET A 1 6.03 32.05 -45.25
C MET A 1 5.43 31.97 -43.85
N HIS A 2 5.05 30.77 -43.41
CA HIS A 2 5.05 30.37 -42.00
C HIS A 2 5.27 28.84 -41.94
N PRO A 3 6.06 28.34 -40.96
CA PRO A 3 6.56 26.97 -40.95
C PRO A 3 5.58 25.99 -40.29
N GLY A 4 5.70 24.73 -40.69
CA GLY A 4 4.74 23.67 -40.43
C GLY A 4 4.75 23.03 -39.04
N SER A 5 3.67 22.29 -38.79
CA SER A 5 3.66 21.17 -37.85
C SER A 5 3.29 19.91 -38.65
N TRP A 6 4.13 18.89 -38.55
CA TRP A 6 3.97 17.60 -39.23
C TRP A 6 3.39 16.61 -38.23
N THR A 7 2.12 16.25 -38.37
CA THR A 7 1.57 15.05 -37.70
C THR A 7 1.55 13.92 -38.72
N ARG A 8 2.58 13.08 -38.69
CA ARG A 8 2.66 11.85 -39.49
C ARG A 8 1.67 10.84 -38.88
N PHE A 9 0.49 10.71 -39.48
CA PHE A 9 -0.40 9.58 -39.24
C PHE A 9 0.23 8.32 -39.85
N THR A 10 0.68 7.39 -39.01
CA THR A 10 0.99 6.03 -39.46
C THR A 10 -0.33 5.30 -39.73
N ARG A 11 -0.59 5.07 -41.02
CA ARG A 11 -1.70 4.31 -41.56
C ARG A 11 -1.53 2.83 -41.17
N PHE A 12 -2.39 2.32 -40.30
CA PHE A 12 -2.53 0.87 -40.10
C PHE A 12 -3.40 0.28 -41.22
N PRO A 13 -2.99 -0.86 -41.83
CA PRO A 13 -3.82 -1.54 -42.82
C PRO A 13 -4.84 -2.45 -42.12
N GLY A 14 -6.13 -2.17 -42.32
CA GLY A 14 -7.23 -3.08 -42.01
C GLY A 14 -8.20 -2.55 -40.95
N GLY A 15 -9.32 -1.98 -41.40
CA GLY A 15 -10.47 -1.64 -40.56
C GLY A 15 -11.16 -0.36 -41.01
N ILE A 16 -12.37 -0.50 -41.57
CA ILE A 16 -13.20 0.60 -42.06
C ILE A 16 -13.60 1.50 -40.88
N ILE A 17 -13.16 2.75 -40.87
CA ILE A 17 -13.64 3.76 -39.93
C ILE A 17 -14.94 4.32 -40.52
N GLY A 18 -16.07 3.74 -40.12
CA GLY A 18 -17.38 4.32 -40.37
C GLY A 18 -17.58 5.53 -39.47
N GLU A 19 -17.47 6.73 -40.04
CA GLU A 19 -17.75 7.99 -39.35
C GLU A 19 -19.27 8.10 -39.12
N THR A 20 -19.78 7.51 -38.04
CA THR A 20 -21.18 7.73 -37.64
C THR A 20 -21.30 9.06 -36.92
N ARG A 21 -21.73 10.08 -37.67
CA ARG A 21 -22.17 11.38 -37.12
C ARG A 21 -23.32 11.12 -36.12
N PRO A 22 -23.19 11.49 -34.84
CA PRO A 22 -24.26 11.23 -33.87
C PRO A 22 -25.50 12.05 -34.23
N ARG A 23 -26.65 11.39 -34.34
CA ARG A 23 -27.96 12.05 -34.44
C ARG A 23 -28.13 12.96 -33.22
N ARG A 24 -28.45 14.24 -33.47
CA ARG A 24 -28.83 15.22 -32.44
C ARG A 24 -29.95 14.61 -31.58
N GLY A 25 -29.67 14.34 -30.30
CA GLY A 25 -30.67 13.90 -29.31
C GLY A 25 -30.23 12.79 -28.36
N SER A 26 -29.12 12.10 -28.59
CA SER A 26 -28.65 11.05 -27.66
C SER A 26 -28.06 11.66 -26.39
N ARG A 27 -28.55 11.21 -25.22
CA ARG A 27 -27.93 11.45 -23.91
C ARG A 27 -26.41 11.21 -24.03
N ARG A 28 -25.59 12.12 -23.50
CA ARG A 28 -24.14 11.90 -23.40
C ARG A 28 -23.93 10.62 -22.58
N GLY A 29 -23.62 9.52 -23.25
CA GLY A 29 -23.13 8.32 -22.57
C GLY A 29 -21.87 8.70 -21.80
N ARG A 30 -21.70 8.17 -20.59
CA ARG A 30 -20.47 8.41 -19.84
C ARG A 30 -19.30 7.82 -20.62
N ALA A 31 -18.12 8.44 -20.55
CA ALA A 31 -16.93 7.98 -21.27
C ALA A 31 -16.62 6.49 -20.98
N SER A 32 -16.93 6.02 -19.77
CA SER A 32 -16.85 4.61 -19.36
C SER A 32 -17.72 3.67 -20.20
N ASP A 33 -18.93 4.10 -20.58
CA ASP A 33 -19.84 3.29 -21.39
C ASP A 33 -19.37 3.20 -22.84
N ILE A 34 -18.77 4.27 -23.35
CA ILE A 34 -18.21 4.33 -24.71
C ILE A 34 -16.98 3.43 -24.81
N ILE A 35 -16.07 3.49 -23.83
CA ILE A 35 -14.86 2.65 -23.79
C ILE A 35 -15.23 1.16 -23.70
N ARG A 36 -16.22 0.81 -22.86
CA ARG A 36 -16.77 -0.55 -22.77
C ARG A 36 -17.29 -1.06 -24.11
N THR A 37 -18.13 -0.25 -24.77
CA THR A 37 -18.74 -0.60 -26.07
C THR A 37 -17.69 -0.79 -27.18
N MET A 38 -16.63 0.01 -27.19
CA MET A 38 -15.56 -0.13 -28.19
C MET A 38 -14.71 -1.39 -27.99
N ALA A 39 -14.42 -1.77 -26.74
CA ALA A 39 -13.70 -3.02 -26.48
C ALA A 39 -14.53 -4.25 -26.87
N GLU A 40 -15.84 -4.23 -26.64
CA GLU A 40 -16.75 -5.29 -27.06
C GLU A 40 -16.77 -5.47 -28.59
N ALA A 41 -16.73 -4.36 -29.34
CA ALA A 41 -16.67 -4.38 -30.80
C ALA A 41 -15.32 -4.88 -31.36
N ALA A 42 -14.22 -4.77 -30.61
CA ALA A 42 -12.89 -5.23 -31.02
C ALA A 42 -12.69 -6.75 -30.88
N GLY A 43 -13.65 -7.46 -30.28
CA GLY A 43 -13.60 -8.91 -30.06
C GLY A 43 -12.75 -9.32 -28.85
N ARG A 44 -12.94 -10.55 -28.39
CA ARG A 44 -12.20 -11.11 -27.23
C ARG A 44 -10.74 -11.38 -27.61
N VAL A 45 -9.83 -11.00 -26.73
CA VAL A 45 -8.38 -11.14 -26.80
C VAL A 45 -7.94 -12.20 -25.78
N SER A 46 -7.01 -13.09 -26.16
CA SER A 46 -6.44 -14.04 -25.20
C SER A 46 -5.49 -13.34 -24.22
N TYR A 47 -5.29 -13.90 -23.03
CA TYR A 47 -4.40 -13.31 -22.03
C TYR A 47 -2.95 -13.12 -22.52
N PRO A 48 -2.30 -14.08 -23.21
CA PRO A 48 -0.96 -13.86 -23.76
C PRO A 48 -0.92 -12.73 -24.79
N ARG A 49 -1.96 -12.60 -25.62
CA ARG A 49 -2.05 -11.51 -26.61
C ARG A 49 -2.25 -10.16 -25.94
N TYR A 50 -2.95 -10.11 -24.81
CA TYR A 50 -3.04 -8.92 -23.97
C TYR A 50 -1.66 -8.49 -23.46
N LEU A 51 -0.86 -9.42 -22.92
CA LEU A 51 0.50 -9.11 -22.43
C LEU A 51 1.41 -8.59 -23.55
N GLU A 52 1.32 -9.17 -24.75
CA GLU A 52 2.04 -8.68 -25.93
C GLU A 52 1.63 -7.23 -26.27
N ARG A 53 0.32 -6.95 -26.32
CA ARG A 53 -0.20 -5.61 -26.64
C ARG A 53 0.27 -4.56 -25.65
N GLU A 54 0.21 -4.87 -24.35
CA GLU A 54 0.65 -3.95 -23.29
C GLU A 54 2.15 -3.66 -23.41
N ARG A 55 2.96 -4.68 -23.68
CA ARG A 55 4.41 -4.52 -23.89
C ARG A 55 4.72 -3.70 -25.15
N GLU A 56 3.98 -3.90 -26.22
CA GLU A 56 4.18 -3.21 -27.50
C GLU A 56 3.73 -1.75 -27.47
N SER A 57 2.60 -1.44 -26.82
CA SER A 57 2.10 -0.07 -26.71
C SER A 57 2.88 0.76 -25.71
N GLY A 58 3.42 0.14 -24.66
CA GLY A 58 4.00 0.85 -23.51
C GLY A 58 2.94 1.57 -22.66
N GLU A 59 1.66 1.34 -22.93
CA GLU A 59 0.53 1.86 -22.16
C GLU A 59 0.07 0.83 -21.14
N ARG A 60 -0.46 1.27 -19.99
CA ARG A 60 -1.09 0.35 -19.04
C ARG A 60 -2.48 -0.03 -19.51
N LEU A 61 -2.74 -1.33 -19.58
CA LEU A 61 -3.98 -1.88 -20.08
C LEU A 61 -4.62 -2.78 -19.00
N GLU A 62 -5.91 -2.59 -18.73
CA GLU A 62 -6.69 -3.54 -17.94
C GLU A 62 -7.23 -4.67 -18.82
N TYR A 63 -7.22 -5.89 -18.29
CA TYR A 63 -7.78 -7.08 -18.92
C TYR A 63 -9.02 -7.55 -18.17
N VAL A 64 -10.14 -7.67 -18.87
CA VAL A 64 -11.45 -7.94 -18.28
C VAL A 64 -12.11 -9.06 -19.09
N ASP A 65 -11.90 -10.29 -18.66
CA ASP A 65 -12.45 -11.50 -19.29
C ASP A 65 -12.36 -11.48 -20.84
N GLY A 66 -11.17 -11.19 -21.36
CA GLY A 66 -10.92 -11.13 -22.81
C GLY A 66 -11.12 -9.76 -23.44
N PHE A 67 -11.61 -8.76 -22.72
CA PHE A 67 -11.64 -7.38 -23.20
C PHE A 67 -10.44 -6.60 -22.66
N VAL A 68 -9.88 -5.71 -23.48
CA VAL A 68 -8.70 -4.92 -23.13
C VAL A 68 -9.09 -3.45 -23.10
N TYR A 69 -8.78 -2.77 -21.99
CA TYR A 69 -9.12 -1.38 -21.75
C TYR A 69 -7.86 -0.57 -21.48
N ALA A 70 -7.68 0.54 -22.19
CA ALA A 70 -6.62 1.48 -21.84
C ALA A 70 -6.99 2.25 -20.57
N MET A 71 -6.05 2.36 -19.62
CA MET A 71 -6.26 3.23 -18.48
C MET A 71 -6.30 4.69 -18.93
N ALA A 72 -7.31 5.43 -18.47
CA ALA A 72 -7.34 6.87 -18.66
C ALA A 72 -6.26 7.54 -17.78
N GLY A 73 -5.74 8.68 -18.22
CA GLY A 73 -4.86 9.51 -17.38
C GLY A 73 -5.61 10.05 -16.15
N GLY A 74 -4.91 10.18 -15.03
CA GLY A 74 -5.45 10.76 -13.80
C GLY A 74 -5.50 12.29 -13.83
N THR A 75 -6.36 12.88 -12.99
CA THR A 75 -6.34 14.33 -12.73
C THR A 75 -5.23 14.66 -11.72
N PRO A 76 -4.77 15.93 -11.61
CA PRO A 76 -3.83 16.32 -10.56
C PRO A 76 -4.33 16.01 -9.15
N THR A 77 -5.64 16.14 -8.90
CA THR A 77 -6.27 15.80 -7.62
C THR A 77 -6.18 14.29 -7.36
N HIS A 78 -6.53 13.47 -8.34
CA HIS A 78 -6.43 12.00 -8.25
C HIS A 78 -4.99 11.57 -7.97
N SER A 79 -4.04 12.07 -8.75
CA SER A 79 -2.61 11.78 -8.57
C SER A 79 -2.09 12.15 -7.18
N ARG A 80 -2.49 13.31 -6.64
CA ARG A 80 -2.13 13.72 -5.26
C ARG A 80 -2.72 12.77 -4.22
N LEU A 81 -4.01 12.44 -4.32
CA LEU A 81 -4.67 11.53 -3.38
C LEU A 81 -4.03 10.15 -3.38
N CYS A 82 -3.76 9.55 -4.56
CA CYS A 82 -3.07 8.27 -4.65
C CYS A 82 -1.69 8.33 -3.98
N THR A 83 -0.94 9.41 -4.25
CA THR A 83 0.40 9.60 -3.67
C THR A 83 0.35 9.75 -2.14
N ASN A 84 -0.60 10.53 -1.61
CA ASN A 84 -0.79 10.72 -0.18
C ASN A 84 -1.11 9.39 0.49
N VAL A 85 -2.08 8.64 -0.04
CA VAL A 85 -2.48 7.32 0.50
C VAL A 85 -1.29 6.36 0.53
N VAL A 86 -0.56 6.20 -0.59
CA VAL A 86 0.60 5.31 -0.65
C VAL A 86 1.68 5.76 0.34
N SER A 87 1.94 7.06 0.46
CA SER A 87 2.96 7.57 1.38
C SER A 87 2.61 7.31 2.85
N LEU A 88 1.36 7.60 3.23
CA LEU A 88 0.86 7.36 4.58
C LEU A 88 0.88 5.87 4.95
N LEU A 89 0.47 4.99 4.02
CA LEU A 89 0.57 3.54 4.21
C LEU A 89 2.03 3.10 4.39
N ARG A 90 2.96 3.59 3.55
CA ARG A 90 4.38 3.24 3.66
C ARG A 90 4.98 3.67 4.99
N GLU A 91 4.63 4.85 5.48
CA GLU A 91 5.08 5.35 6.78
C GLU A 91 4.53 4.50 7.93
N ALA A 92 3.22 4.24 7.91
CA ALA A 92 2.56 3.46 8.96
C ALA A 92 3.02 1.99 9.03
N LEU A 93 3.50 1.44 7.91
CA LEU A 93 3.98 0.06 7.83
C LEU A 93 5.49 -0.10 8.14
N VAL A 94 6.20 0.96 8.52
CA VAL A 94 7.62 0.86 8.90
C VAL A 94 7.80 -0.12 10.06
N GLY A 95 8.69 -1.10 9.88
CA GLY A 95 8.96 -2.15 10.88
C GLY A 95 7.99 -3.35 10.82
N GLN A 96 6.93 -3.28 10.00
CA GLN A 96 6.05 -4.40 9.73
C GLN A 96 6.55 -5.25 8.55
N ARG A 97 6.06 -6.49 8.43
CA ARG A 97 6.32 -7.35 7.26
C ARG A 97 5.28 -7.11 6.15
N CYS A 98 5.02 -5.85 5.82
CA CYS A 98 4.08 -5.47 4.78
C CYS A 98 4.70 -4.42 3.85
N VAL A 99 4.25 -4.39 2.60
CA VAL A 99 4.68 -3.43 1.59
C VAL A 99 3.48 -2.84 0.86
N ALA A 100 3.48 -1.52 0.71
CA ALA A 100 2.50 -0.78 -0.07
C ALA A 100 3.04 -0.46 -1.47
N HIS A 101 2.23 -0.74 -2.49
CA HIS A 101 2.47 -0.43 -3.89
C HIS A 101 1.41 0.55 -4.40
N GLY A 102 1.80 1.41 -5.34
CA GLY A 102 0.87 2.31 -6.05
C GLY A 102 0.39 1.72 -7.37
N THR A 103 -0.06 2.60 -8.26
CA THR A 103 -0.69 2.34 -9.57
C THR A 103 0.13 1.56 -10.61
N GLU A 104 1.37 1.19 -10.32
CA GLU A 104 2.25 0.50 -11.25
C GLU A 104 2.16 -1.03 -11.14
N LEU A 105 1.70 -1.56 -10.00
CA LEU A 105 1.63 -3.01 -9.79
C LEU A 105 0.33 -3.57 -10.37
N LYS A 106 0.43 -4.59 -11.24
CA LYS A 106 -0.72 -5.34 -11.72
C LYS A 106 -1.31 -6.22 -10.62
N LEU A 107 -2.63 -6.27 -10.55
CA LEU A 107 -3.39 -7.22 -9.74
C LEU A 107 -4.09 -8.22 -10.64
N ARG A 108 -3.80 -9.51 -10.46
CA ARG A 108 -4.46 -10.60 -11.19
C ARG A 108 -5.50 -11.28 -10.29
N VAL A 109 -6.75 -11.27 -10.74
CA VAL A 109 -7.84 -12.05 -10.15
C VAL A 109 -8.14 -13.23 -11.07
N GLU A 110 -7.52 -14.37 -10.79
CA GLU A 110 -7.61 -15.56 -11.64
C GLU A 110 -9.04 -16.11 -11.70
N ALA A 111 -9.75 -16.10 -10.56
CA ALA A 111 -11.13 -16.57 -10.43
C ALA A 111 -12.13 -15.88 -11.37
N THR A 112 -11.82 -14.68 -11.83
CA THR A 112 -12.70 -13.90 -12.72
C THR A 112 -12.01 -13.52 -14.03
N ASN A 113 -10.82 -14.08 -14.28
CA ASN A 113 -10.03 -13.82 -15.47
C ASN A 113 -9.73 -12.33 -15.69
N ARG A 114 -9.37 -11.60 -14.63
CA ARG A 114 -9.11 -10.15 -14.70
C ARG A 114 -7.72 -9.74 -14.27
N THR A 115 -7.20 -8.71 -14.93
CA THR A 115 -5.98 -8.01 -14.54
C THR A 115 -6.26 -6.51 -14.49
N THR A 116 -6.02 -5.89 -13.35
CA THR A 116 -6.31 -4.46 -13.10
C THR A 116 -5.11 -3.77 -12.47
N TYR A 117 -5.20 -2.45 -12.36
CA TYR A 117 -4.27 -1.62 -11.61
C TYR A 117 -5.07 -0.86 -10.56
N ALA A 118 -4.76 -1.07 -9.28
CA ALA A 118 -5.36 -0.34 -8.19
C ALA A 118 -4.55 0.92 -7.85
N ASP A 119 -5.20 1.93 -7.28
CA ASP A 119 -4.52 3.17 -6.86
C ASP A 119 -3.52 2.96 -5.72
N ALA A 120 -3.84 2.06 -4.78
CA ALA A 120 -2.88 1.49 -3.85
C ALA A 120 -3.21 0.04 -3.52
N SER A 121 -2.19 -0.74 -3.15
CA SER A 121 -2.36 -2.10 -2.66
C SER A 121 -1.31 -2.44 -1.60
N VAL A 122 -1.67 -3.28 -0.64
CA VAL A 122 -0.75 -3.72 0.44
C VAL A 122 -0.69 -5.24 0.45
N PHE A 123 0.53 -5.76 0.57
CA PHE A 123 0.84 -7.18 0.66
C PHE A 123 1.65 -7.43 1.93
N CYS A 124 1.35 -8.49 2.64
CA CYS A 124 2.03 -8.86 3.89
C CYS A 124 2.63 -10.26 3.79
N ASP A 125 3.74 -10.46 4.50
CA ASP A 125 4.56 -11.67 4.60
C ASP A 125 5.22 -12.15 3.30
N THR A 126 4.44 -12.34 2.24
CA THR A 126 4.89 -12.80 0.93
C THR A 126 4.11 -12.11 -0.19
N LEU A 127 4.80 -11.71 -1.26
CA LEU A 127 4.18 -11.27 -2.50
C LEU A 127 3.99 -12.49 -3.42
N ALA A 128 2.76 -12.96 -3.59
CA ALA A 128 2.42 -14.01 -4.53
C ALA A 128 2.17 -13.40 -5.91
N LEU A 129 2.75 -14.02 -6.93
CA LEU A 129 2.66 -13.58 -8.32
C LEU A 129 1.89 -14.64 -9.12
N SER A 130 1.22 -14.21 -10.18
CA SER A 130 0.50 -15.12 -11.07
C SER A 130 1.47 -16.01 -11.83
N GLU A 131 1.11 -17.27 -12.02
CA GLU A 131 1.90 -18.22 -12.81
C GLU A 131 1.98 -17.81 -14.30
N VAL A 132 0.97 -17.10 -14.80
CA VAL A 132 0.87 -16.69 -16.21
C VAL A 132 1.35 -15.26 -16.48
N ASP A 133 1.55 -14.45 -15.43
CA ASP A 133 2.16 -13.11 -15.51
C ASP A 133 2.99 -12.85 -14.24
N PRO A 134 4.33 -12.99 -14.31
CA PRO A 134 5.21 -12.81 -13.16
C PRO A 134 5.30 -11.34 -12.69
N ASN A 135 4.65 -10.39 -13.38
CA ASN A 135 4.56 -9.01 -12.94
C ASN A 135 3.20 -8.66 -12.32
N ALA A 136 2.29 -9.64 -12.20
CA ALA A 136 0.97 -9.45 -11.62
C ALA A 136 0.85 -10.16 -10.28
N ALA A 137 0.54 -9.41 -9.23
CA ALA A 137 0.34 -9.92 -7.89
C ALA A 137 -1.08 -10.48 -7.69
N THR A 138 -1.22 -11.48 -6.84
CA THR A 138 -2.48 -12.23 -6.67
C THR A 138 -3.02 -12.24 -5.24
N ASN A 139 -2.26 -11.74 -4.27
CA ASN A 139 -2.61 -11.85 -2.85
C ASN A 139 -2.61 -10.53 -2.05
N PRO A 140 -3.22 -9.43 -2.55
CA PRO A 140 -3.30 -8.20 -1.76
C PRO A 140 -4.14 -8.45 -0.50
N LYS A 141 -3.67 -7.88 0.63
CA LYS A 141 -4.41 -7.84 1.89
C LYS A 141 -5.37 -6.66 1.94
N LEU A 142 -4.95 -5.53 1.37
CA LEU A 142 -5.72 -4.31 1.23
C LEU A 142 -5.59 -3.74 -0.18
N ILE A 143 -6.68 -3.21 -0.72
CA ILE A 143 -6.74 -2.47 -1.99
C ILE A 143 -7.42 -1.12 -1.74
N VAL A 144 -6.90 -0.05 -2.35
CA VAL A 144 -7.50 1.29 -2.35
C VAL A 144 -7.77 1.73 -3.78
N GLU A 145 -8.95 2.28 -4.03
CA GLU A 145 -9.29 3.01 -5.26
C GLU A 145 -9.68 4.46 -4.93
N VAL A 146 -9.13 5.42 -5.67
CA VAL A 146 -9.50 6.84 -5.60
C VAL A 146 -10.55 7.10 -6.66
N LEU A 147 -11.77 7.37 -6.21
CA LEU A 147 -12.93 7.49 -7.07
C LEU A 147 -12.83 8.72 -7.99
N SER A 148 -13.10 8.51 -9.27
CA SER A 148 -13.30 9.56 -10.27
C SER A 148 -14.69 9.47 -10.89
N PRO A 149 -15.26 10.56 -11.46
CA PRO A 149 -16.54 10.52 -12.16
C PRO A 149 -16.62 9.46 -13.27
N SER A 150 -15.47 9.12 -13.88
CA SER A 150 -15.37 8.11 -14.94
C SER A 150 -15.31 6.67 -14.44
N THR A 151 -14.76 6.42 -13.25
CA THR A 151 -14.48 5.04 -12.77
C THR A 151 -15.35 4.63 -11.57
N GLU A 152 -15.94 5.59 -10.85
CA GLU A 152 -16.62 5.35 -9.57
C GLU A 152 -17.67 4.24 -9.63
N ALA A 153 -18.45 4.16 -10.71
CA ALA A 153 -19.47 3.13 -10.87
C ALA A 153 -18.86 1.71 -10.98
N SER A 154 -17.72 1.57 -11.66
CA SER A 154 -17.02 0.28 -11.76
C SER A 154 -16.29 -0.05 -10.46
N ASP A 155 -15.59 0.93 -9.86
CA ASP A 155 -14.83 0.76 -8.61
C ASP A 155 -15.73 0.33 -7.44
N ARG A 156 -16.95 0.87 -7.36
CA ARG A 156 -17.93 0.50 -6.33
C ARG A 156 -18.64 -0.82 -6.58
N GLY A 157 -18.75 -1.22 -7.85
CA GLY A 157 -19.58 -2.34 -8.27
C GLY A 157 -18.74 -3.50 -8.77
N GLU A 158 -18.49 -3.48 -10.08
CA GLU A 158 -17.85 -4.55 -10.81
C GLU A 158 -16.46 -4.90 -10.27
N LYS A 159 -15.54 -3.93 -10.18
CA LYS A 159 -14.17 -4.17 -9.70
C LYS A 159 -14.17 -4.73 -8.29
N PHE A 160 -14.96 -4.14 -7.39
CA PHE A 160 -15.07 -4.64 -6.03
C PHE A 160 -15.57 -6.10 -6.00
N ALA A 161 -16.60 -6.43 -6.78
CA ALA A 161 -17.12 -7.80 -6.86
C ALA A 161 -16.06 -8.82 -7.33
N HIS A 162 -15.13 -8.40 -8.19
CA HIS A 162 -13.98 -9.24 -8.60
C HIS A 162 -12.95 -9.36 -7.50
N TYR A 163 -12.56 -8.26 -6.87
CA TYR A 163 -11.59 -8.26 -5.78
C TYR A 163 -12.07 -9.09 -4.57
N GLN A 164 -13.38 -9.15 -4.30
CA GLN A 164 -13.94 -10.02 -3.26
C GLN A 164 -13.61 -11.52 -3.45
N ARG A 165 -13.25 -11.95 -4.67
CA ARG A 165 -12.82 -13.33 -4.97
C ARG A 165 -11.39 -13.62 -4.55
N LEU A 166 -10.59 -12.61 -4.22
CA LEU A 166 -9.26 -12.79 -3.65
C LEU A 166 -9.40 -13.21 -2.20
N ALA A 167 -8.95 -14.42 -1.85
CA ALA A 167 -9.06 -14.95 -0.49
C ALA A 167 -8.24 -14.14 0.53
N SER A 168 -7.14 -13.52 0.09
CA SER A 168 -6.27 -12.69 0.92
C SER A 168 -6.84 -11.31 1.24
N LEU A 169 -7.82 -10.83 0.46
CA LEU A 169 -8.30 -9.47 0.59
C LEU A 169 -9.20 -9.32 1.81
N GLU A 170 -8.74 -8.55 2.78
CA GLU A 170 -9.44 -8.28 4.04
C GLU A 170 -10.11 -6.91 4.04
N GLU A 171 -9.52 -5.92 3.36
CA GLU A 171 -10.02 -4.54 3.34
C GLU A 171 -9.99 -3.92 1.93
N TYR A 172 -11.08 -3.27 1.54
CA TYR A 172 -11.19 -2.50 0.30
C TYR A 172 -11.61 -1.07 0.62
N VAL A 173 -10.82 -0.10 0.18
CA VAL A 173 -10.96 1.31 0.57
C VAL A 173 -11.29 2.14 -0.65
N LEU A 174 -12.33 2.98 -0.54
CA LEU A 174 -12.68 3.96 -1.55
C LEU A 174 -12.44 5.38 -1.01
N VAL A 175 -11.61 6.14 -1.72
CA VAL A 175 -11.33 7.56 -1.39
C VAL A 175 -12.05 8.44 -2.40
N ASN A 176 -13.01 9.25 -1.97
CA ASN A 176 -13.72 10.14 -2.89
C ASN A 176 -12.88 11.36 -3.22
N GLN A 177 -12.66 11.68 -4.49
CA GLN A 177 -11.82 12.85 -4.84
C GLN A 177 -12.51 14.21 -4.71
N ASP A 178 -13.86 14.25 -4.74
CA ASP A 178 -14.65 15.49 -4.78
C ASP A 178 -15.05 15.98 -3.37
N ARG A 179 -15.06 15.08 -2.39
CA ARG A 179 -15.34 15.38 -0.98
C ARG A 179 -14.45 14.53 -0.08
N ALA A 180 -14.04 15.10 1.07
CA ALA A 180 -13.29 14.38 2.09
C ALA A 180 -14.13 13.26 2.71
N ARG A 181 -14.10 12.08 2.09
CA ARG A 181 -14.89 10.91 2.47
C ARG A 181 -14.13 9.64 2.08
N VAL A 182 -13.82 8.83 3.07
CA VAL A 182 -13.21 7.51 2.90
C VAL A 182 -14.21 6.45 3.31
N GLU A 183 -14.37 5.42 2.49
CA GLU A 183 -15.24 4.28 2.76
C GLU A 183 -14.38 3.03 2.87
N VAL A 184 -14.43 2.34 4.01
CA VAL A 184 -13.68 1.10 4.24
C VAL A 184 -14.68 -0.05 4.28
N PHE A 185 -14.50 -1.00 3.35
CA PHE A 185 -15.18 -2.28 3.37
C PHE A 185 -14.24 -3.31 4.03
N THR A 186 -14.62 -3.83 5.18
CA THR A 186 -13.87 -4.87 5.89
C THR A 186 -14.58 -6.21 5.75
N ARG A 187 -13.87 -7.26 5.34
CA ARG A 187 -14.40 -8.62 5.26
C ARG A 187 -14.64 -9.15 6.68
N SER A 188 -15.84 -9.66 6.93
CA SER A 188 -16.16 -10.29 8.21
C SER A 188 -15.48 -11.66 8.32
N PRO A 189 -14.81 -11.96 9.45
CA PRO A 189 -14.29 -13.31 9.71
C PRO A 189 -15.41 -14.34 9.91
N ASP A 190 -16.60 -13.90 10.36
CA ASP A 190 -17.69 -14.78 10.80
C ASP A 190 -18.70 -15.13 9.69
N GLY A 191 -18.47 -14.68 8.45
CA GLY A 191 -19.47 -14.69 7.37
C GLY A 191 -19.12 -15.53 6.14
N ASP A 192 -18.40 -16.64 6.29
CA ASP A 192 -17.89 -17.48 5.19
C ASP A 192 -17.10 -16.70 4.12
N GLY A 193 -16.51 -15.56 4.51
CA GLY A 193 -15.81 -14.64 3.61
C GLY A 193 -16.70 -13.86 2.63
N LYS A 194 -18.04 -13.91 2.78
CA LYS A 194 -19.01 -13.25 1.89
C LYS A 194 -19.61 -11.97 2.47
N VAL A 195 -19.51 -11.78 3.78
CA VAL A 195 -20.07 -10.60 4.47
C VAL A 195 -19.01 -9.51 4.55
N TRP A 196 -19.38 -8.29 4.16
CA TRP A 196 -18.54 -7.10 4.23
C TRP A 196 -19.25 -6.01 5.01
N ARG A 197 -18.54 -5.38 5.95
CA ARG A 197 -19.03 -4.22 6.69
C ARG A 197 -18.43 -2.96 6.10
N MET A 198 -19.26 -1.96 5.84
CA MET A 198 -18.83 -0.64 5.38
C MET A 198 -18.81 0.34 6.56
N THR A 199 -17.68 1.02 6.74
CA THR A 199 -17.53 2.17 7.64
C THR A 199 -17.15 3.40 6.82
N ILE A 200 -17.67 4.58 7.18
CA ILE A 200 -17.40 5.84 6.49
C ILE A 200 -16.66 6.77 7.44
N PHE A 201 -15.64 7.44 6.93
CA PHE A 201 -14.85 8.43 7.66
C PHE A 201 -14.84 9.76 6.90
N GLY A 202 -14.94 10.87 7.62
CA GLY A 202 -14.92 12.24 7.14
C GLY A 202 -13.81 13.10 7.79
N PRO A 203 -13.83 14.42 7.58
CA PRO A 203 -12.82 15.34 8.10
C PRO A 203 -12.66 15.25 9.63
N GLY A 204 -11.42 15.36 10.11
CA GLY A 204 -11.08 15.24 11.53
C GLY A 204 -11.12 13.83 12.12
N GLU A 205 -11.60 12.82 11.37
CA GLU A 205 -11.63 11.42 11.80
C GLU A 205 -10.36 10.67 11.36
N ARG A 206 -10.17 9.48 11.95
CA ARG A 206 -9.10 8.54 11.61
C ARG A 206 -9.69 7.30 10.97
N VAL A 207 -9.20 6.96 9.79
CA VAL A 207 -9.51 5.71 9.08
C VAL A 207 -8.76 4.58 9.77
N THR A 208 -9.48 3.65 10.37
CA THR A 208 -8.91 2.44 10.96
C THR A 208 -8.82 1.32 9.92
N LEU A 209 -7.61 0.80 9.69
CA LEU A 209 -7.31 -0.34 8.83
C LEU A 209 -6.94 -1.54 9.71
N SER A 210 -7.97 -2.25 10.15
CA SER A 210 -7.88 -3.32 11.15
C SER A 210 -7.02 -4.50 10.68
N SER A 211 -6.94 -4.76 9.38
CA SER A 211 -6.11 -5.83 8.82
C SER A 211 -4.61 -5.55 8.95
N LEU A 212 -4.23 -4.27 9.13
CA LEU A 212 -2.85 -3.80 9.19
C LEU A 212 -2.47 -3.24 10.57
N ASP A 213 -3.42 -3.11 11.50
CA ASP A 213 -3.26 -2.40 12.78
C ASP A 213 -2.72 -0.96 12.57
N VAL A 214 -3.34 -0.25 11.62
CA VAL A 214 -2.93 1.10 11.21
C VAL A 214 -4.12 2.07 11.28
N GLU A 215 -3.83 3.32 11.66
CA GLU A 215 -4.78 4.43 11.55
C GLU A 215 -4.21 5.57 10.70
N LEU A 216 -5.01 6.07 9.76
CA LEU A 216 -4.65 7.21 8.91
C LEU A 216 -5.62 8.37 9.17
N ALA A 217 -5.11 9.59 9.39
CA ALA A 217 -6.01 10.74 9.51
C ALA A 217 -6.61 11.07 8.13
N VAL A 218 -7.91 11.32 8.08
CA VAL A 218 -8.58 11.72 6.82
C VAL A 218 -7.96 13.02 6.29
N ASP A 219 -7.69 13.98 7.18
CA ASP A 219 -7.11 15.26 6.78
C ASP A 219 -5.74 15.13 6.11
N ASP A 220 -4.93 14.13 6.50
CA ASP A 220 -3.63 13.85 5.88
C ASP A 220 -3.79 13.22 4.49
N ILE A 221 -4.78 12.33 4.30
CA ILE A 221 -5.12 11.77 2.98
C ILE A 221 -5.46 12.91 2.01
N TYR A 222 -6.25 13.88 2.48
CA TYR A 222 -6.73 15.00 1.67
C TYR A 222 -5.79 16.21 1.63
N HIS A 223 -4.68 16.18 2.37
CA HIS A 223 -3.75 17.31 2.48
C HIS A 223 -3.26 17.80 1.10
N ASP A 224 -3.47 19.10 0.85
CA ASP A 224 -3.05 19.80 -0.36
C ASP A 224 -2.17 21.01 0.00
N PRO A 225 -0.83 20.90 -0.08
CA PRO A 225 0.04 22.00 0.27
C PRO A 225 -0.09 23.22 -0.68
N LEU A 226 -0.73 23.04 -1.84
CA LEU A 226 -0.94 24.12 -2.81
C LEU A 226 -2.32 24.79 -2.67
N ALA A 227 -3.27 24.20 -1.95
CA ALA A 227 -4.60 24.78 -1.76
C ALA A 227 -4.55 26.08 -0.94
N LEU A 228 -3.79 26.09 0.16
CA LEU A 228 -3.63 27.27 1.03
C LEU A 228 -3.07 28.48 0.29
N ARG A 229 -2.18 28.27 -0.69
CA ARG A 229 -1.67 29.36 -1.53
C ARG A 229 -2.74 29.93 -2.44
N ARG A 230 -3.59 29.09 -3.05
CA ARG A 230 -4.67 29.54 -3.94
C ARG A 230 -5.74 30.32 -3.19
N GLU A 231 -6.04 29.92 -1.96
CA GLU A 231 -6.97 30.65 -1.09
C GLU A 231 -6.38 31.97 -0.63
N ALA A 232 -5.11 32.00 -0.20
CA ALA A 232 -4.41 33.23 0.14
C ALA A 232 -4.27 34.19 -1.06
N GLU A 233 -4.00 33.69 -2.26
CA GLU A 233 -3.91 34.46 -3.51
C GLU A 233 -5.27 35.00 -3.96
N ARG A 234 -6.35 34.22 -3.79
CA ARG A 234 -7.73 34.68 -4.02
C ARG A 234 -8.15 35.74 -3.00
N ALA A 235 -7.83 35.52 -1.73
CA ALA A 235 -8.12 36.46 -0.64
C ALA A 235 -7.32 37.76 -0.77
N SER A 236 -6.09 37.71 -1.32
CA SER A 236 -5.25 38.88 -1.58
C SER A 236 -5.51 39.57 -2.93
N GLY A 237 -6.54 39.12 -3.68
CA GLY A 237 -7.06 39.82 -4.84
C GLY A 237 -6.03 40.00 -5.98
N GLY A 238 -5.13 39.04 -6.18
CA GLY A 238 -4.19 39.07 -7.31
C GLY A 238 -3.31 40.32 -7.39
N ARG A 239 -3.09 41.04 -6.27
CA ARG A 239 -2.03 42.06 -6.24
C ARG A 239 -0.71 41.33 -6.22
N ARG A 240 -0.05 41.24 -7.38
CA ARG A 240 1.40 41.01 -7.43
C ARG A 240 2.02 42.04 -6.50
N MET A 241 2.52 41.61 -5.35
CA MET A 241 3.54 42.38 -4.65
C MET A 241 4.72 42.46 -5.62
N LEU A 242 4.81 43.56 -6.34
CA LEU A 242 6.08 44.02 -6.88
C LEU A 242 6.95 44.28 -5.65
N GLY A 243 7.74 43.28 -5.26
CA GLY A 243 8.75 43.45 -4.23
C GLY A 243 9.64 44.63 -4.62
N PRO A 244 10.07 45.46 -3.67
CA PRO A 244 11.00 46.53 -3.98
C PRO A 244 12.24 45.90 -4.61
N CYS A 245 12.66 46.47 -5.73
CA CYS A 245 13.90 46.12 -6.40
C CYS A 245 15.04 46.29 -5.38
N ALA A 246 15.47 45.18 -4.76
CA ALA A 246 16.60 45.18 -3.86
C ALA A 246 17.84 45.34 -4.73
N SER A 247 18.26 46.59 -4.93
CA SER A 247 19.57 46.92 -5.45
C SER A 247 20.63 46.18 -4.63
N LEU A 248 21.32 45.25 -5.29
CA LEU A 248 22.53 44.62 -4.78
C LEU A 248 23.60 45.70 -4.58
N ALA A 249 23.66 46.29 -3.39
CA ALA A 249 24.84 46.97 -2.93
C ALA A 249 25.80 45.92 -2.36
N PHE A 250 26.76 45.52 -3.19
CA PHE A 250 27.96 44.79 -2.77
C PHE A 250 28.71 45.65 -1.74
N PHE A 251 28.67 45.27 -0.47
CA PHE A 251 29.64 45.71 0.52
C PHE A 251 30.43 44.49 0.98
N SER A 252 31.64 44.36 0.42
CA SER A 252 32.65 43.41 0.85
C SER A 252 33.18 43.85 2.22
N ALA A 253 32.98 43.02 3.24
CA ALA A 253 33.74 43.09 4.49
C ALA A 253 34.41 41.73 4.75
N PRO A 254 35.70 41.69 5.12
CA PRO A 254 36.44 40.44 5.26
C PRO A 254 36.10 39.74 6.58
N ARG A 255 35.79 38.45 6.49
CA ARG A 255 35.66 37.55 7.64
C ARG A 255 37.04 37.28 8.25
N ARG A 256 37.22 37.65 9.53
CA ARG A 256 38.25 37.03 10.38
C ARG A 256 37.65 35.76 10.98
N CYS A 257 38.26 34.62 10.68
CA CYS A 257 38.05 33.37 11.39
C CYS A 257 38.82 33.40 12.70
N SER A 258 38.13 33.28 13.84
CA SER A 258 38.74 32.79 15.08
C SER A 258 37.98 31.57 15.53
N TRP A 259 38.68 30.43 15.41
CA TRP A 259 38.30 29.16 16.03
C TRP A 259 38.44 29.29 17.55
N SER A 260 37.49 28.73 18.29
CA SER A 260 37.65 28.49 19.72
C SER A 260 37.02 27.13 20.04
N CYS A 261 37.87 26.19 20.43
CA CYS A 261 37.52 24.86 20.94
C CYS A 261 36.78 24.98 22.29
N PRO A 262 35.88 24.04 22.63
CA PRO A 262 35.49 23.80 24.01
C PRO A 262 36.47 22.81 24.69
N PRO A 263 36.76 22.94 26.00
CA PRO A 263 37.51 21.92 26.71
C PRO A 263 36.62 20.79 27.25
N ALA A 264 37.10 19.58 26.99
CA ALA A 264 37.20 18.39 27.83
C ALA A 264 36.08 18.02 28.83
N THR A 265 35.53 16.85 28.55
CA THR A 265 34.94 15.87 29.47
C THR A 265 35.79 15.57 30.70
N ALA A 266 35.16 15.43 31.86
CA ALA A 266 35.72 14.74 33.03
C ALA A 266 34.70 13.72 33.57
N SER A 267 35.17 12.48 33.66
CA SER A 267 34.53 11.33 34.30
C SER A 267 34.45 11.49 35.81
N SER A 268 33.46 10.88 36.48
CA SER A 268 33.68 9.66 37.28
C SER A 268 32.60 9.39 38.35
N ARG A 269 32.18 8.11 38.38
CA ARG A 269 31.96 7.22 39.52
C ARG A 269 30.80 7.40 40.53
N SER A 270 30.23 6.22 40.78
CA SER A 270 29.81 5.61 42.05
C SER A 270 28.40 5.86 42.61
N THR A 271 27.62 4.78 42.52
CA THR A 271 26.54 4.35 43.43
C THR A 271 27.06 4.27 44.88
N PRO A 272 26.17 4.36 45.89
CA PRO A 272 25.73 3.12 46.53
C PRO A 272 24.24 3.06 46.87
N ALA A 273 23.81 1.84 47.15
CA ALA A 273 22.45 1.42 47.42
C ALA A 273 22.01 1.59 48.90
N ARG A 274 20.68 1.44 49.08
CA ARG A 274 19.91 1.07 50.28
C ARG A 274 19.43 2.20 51.19
N ALA A 275 18.11 2.31 51.33
CA ALA A 275 17.44 2.02 52.61
C ALA A 275 15.95 1.69 52.39
N ARG A 276 15.52 0.67 53.10
CA ARG A 276 14.20 0.08 53.19
C ARG A 276 13.47 0.75 54.36
N TRP A 277 12.21 1.13 54.20
CA TRP A 277 11.32 1.41 55.33
C TRP A 277 10.02 0.61 55.19
N THR A 278 9.81 -0.27 56.17
CA THR A 278 8.57 -0.96 56.50
C THR A 278 7.80 -0.12 57.53
N ARG A 279 6.47 -0.08 57.46
CA ARG A 279 5.58 -0.44 58.59
C ARG A 279 4.11 -0.48 58.18
N ASP A 280 3.49 -1.60 58.56
CA ASP A 280 2.07 -1.87 58.72
C ASP A 280 1.34 -0.86 59.62
N ALA A 281 0.02 -0.68 59.43
CA ALA A 281 -0.98 -1.39 60.26
C ALA A 281 -2.40 -0.76 60.23
N THR A 282 -3.35 -1.55 59.71
CA THR A 282 -4.66 -1.93 60.31
C THR A 282 -5.77 -0.91 60.63
N ARG A 283 -6.98 -1.18 60.09
CA ARG A 283 -8.24 -1.65 60.76
C ARG A 283 -9.45 -1.32 59.85
N GLY A 284 -10.23 -2.28 59.33
CA GLY A 284 -11.40 -2.97 59.95
C GLY A 284 -12.70 -2.20 59.59
N ARG A 285 -13.85 -2.75 59.13
CA ARG A 285 -14.56 -4.03 59.32
C ARG A 285 -15.62 -4.24 58.20
N ARG A 286 -16.05 -5.50 57.99
CA ARG A 286 -17.23 -6.01 57.21
C ARG A 286 -18.54 -5.93 58.05
N PRO A 287 -19.69 -6.67 57.81
CA PRO A 287 -20.19 -7.54 56.70
C PRO A 287 -21.72 -7.50 56.40
N THR A 288 -22.18 -8.24 55.36
CA THR A 288 -23.42 -9.10 55.30
C THR A 288 -23.30 -9.98 54.02
N ALA A 289 -23.20 -11.33 54.04
CA ALA A 289 -24.12 -12.43 54.36
C ALA A 289 -25.20 -12.72 53.28
N GLY A 290 -25.09 -13.88 52.61
CA GLY A 290 -26.00 -14.44 51.58
C GLY A 290 -27.12 -15.33 52.15
N PRO A 291 -27.81 -16.15 51.31
CA PRO A 291 -27.67 -17.63 51.31
C PRO A 291 -27.74 -18.22 49.87
N SER A 292 -27.00 -19.24 49.39
CA SER A 292 -26.68 -20.63 49.78
C SER A 292 -27.65 -21.72 49.28
N SER A 293 -27.17 -22.61 48.39
CA SER A 293 -27.28 -24.09 48.43
C SER A 293 -26.41 -24.68 47.28
N VAL A 294 -25.32 -25.44 47.50
CA VAL A 294 -25.12 -26.81 48.08
C VAL A 294 -25.50 -27.90 47.05
N ARG A 295 -24.62 -28.79 46.55
CA ARG A 295 -23.89 -29.91 47.21
C ARG A 295 -22.80 -30.43 46.23
N ARG A 296 -21.50 -30.45 46.59
CA ARG A 296 -20.66 -31.52 47.25
C ARG A 296 -20.28 -32.73 46.35
N SER A 297 -19.00 -32.89 45.99
CA SER A 297 -17.87 -33.59 46.70
C SER A 297 -17.89 -35.11 46.44
N ARG A 298 -16.84 -35.90 46.18
CA ARG A 298 -15.36 -35.92 46.41
C ARG A 298 -14.88 -37.39 46.07
N PRO A 299 -13.66 -37.93 46.36
CA PRO A 299 -12.27 -37.45 46.27
C PRO A 299 -11.21 -38.52 45.77
N VAL A 300 -9.90 -38.15 45.84
CA VAL A 300 -8.65 -38.97 46.08
C VAL A 300 -8.00 -39.61 44.81
N ARG A 301 -6.67 -39.69 44.56
CA ARG A 301 -5.40 -39.63 45.33
C ARG A 301 -4.19 -39.20 44.46
N SER A 302 -3.10 -38.96 45.16
CA SER A 302 -1.75 -38.47 44.83
C SER A 302 -0.73 -39.49 44.30
N ARG A 303 0.40 -38.96 43.77
CA ARG A 303 1.83 -39.42 43.71
C ARG A 303 2.41 -39.16 42.29
N ARG A 304 3.68 -38.84 42.01
CA ARG A 304 4.91 -38.39 42.70
C ARG A 304 5.92 -38.01 41.58
N CYS A 305 6.93 -37.21 41.90
CA CYS A 305 8.07 -36.83 41.04
C CYS A 305 9.07 -37.95 40.71
N SER A 306 9.66 -37.87 39.52
CA SER A 306 11.01 -38.29 39.07
C SER A 306 11.02 -38.16 37.53
N SER A 307 12.01 -37.68 36.78
CA SER A 307 13.43 -37.39 36.96
C SER A 307 13.92 -36.80 35.63
N CYS A 308 14.80 -35.81 35.69
CA CYS A 308 15.53 -35.22 34.56
C CYS A 308 16.86 -35.96 34.38
N PRO A 309 17.38 -36.23 33.16
CA PRO A 309 18.80 -36.52 32.99
C PRO A 309 19.55 -35.33 32.36
N ARG A 310 20.58 -34.88 33.08
CA ARG A 310 21.68 -34.05 32.57
C ARG A 310 22.68 -34.90 31.77
N ALA A 311 23.32 -34.27 30.80
CA ALA A 311 24.46 -34.76 30.03
C ALA A 311 25.71 -35.09 30.87
N PRO A 312 26.64 -35.90 30.32
CA PRO A 312 28.06 -35.83 30.65
C PRO A 312 28.95 -35.39 29.46
N ARG A 313 30.20 -35.10 29.82
CA ARG A 313 31.19 -34.20 29.22
C ARG A 313 32.05 -34.80 28.09
N ALA A 314 32.71 -33.87 27.40
CA ALA A 314 33.83 -34.01 26.47
C ALA A 314 34.99 -34.93 26.90
N ARG A 315 35.62 -35.56 25.89
CA ARG A 315 37.07 -35.83 25.83
C ARG A 315 37.54 -35.53 24.40
N GLY A 316 38.62 -34.75 24.29
CA GLY A 316 39.28 -34.47 23.02
C GLY A 316 40.38 -35.47 22.71
N SER A 317 40.84 -35.43 21.46
CA SER A 317 42.24 -35.63 21.11
C SER A 317 42.47 -35.27 19.64
N SER A 318 43.42 -34.37 19.48
CA SER A 318 44.23 -34.01 18.31
C SER A 318 44.54 -35.16 17.33
N ILE A 319 44.73 -34.83 16.05
CA ILE A 319 46.03 -34.89 15.34
C ILE A 319 45.88 -34.34 13.91
N CYS A 320 46.82 -33.45 13.55
CA CYS A 320 47.07 -32.92 12.21
C CYS A 320 47.86 -33.90 11.33
N ARG A 321 47.68 -33.78 10.00
CA ARG A 321 48.63 -33.95 8.85
C ARG A 321 47.80 -34.40 7.64
N GLY A 322 47.96 -33.95 6.40
CA GLY A 322 48.93 -33.05 5.77
C GLY A 322 48.53 -32.85 4.30
N ARG A 323 49.09 -31.80 3.68
CA ARG A 323 48.97 -31.45 2.25
C ARG A 323 49.61 -32.50 1.31
N ALA A 324 49.08 -32.62 0.09
CA ALA A 324 49.78 -32.67 -1.21
C ALA A 324 48.74 -32.96 -2.33
N THR A 325 48.37 -32.04 -3.23
CA THR A 325 49.00 -31.65 -4.53
C THR A 325 49.18 -32.76 -5.57
N SER A 326 48.38 -32.70 -6.66
CA SER A 326 48.74 -32.91 -8.09
C SER A 326 47.42 -33.01 -8.87
N ALA A 327 46.96 -32.07 -9.71
CA ALA A 327 47.51 -31.49 -10.94
C ALA A 327 47.84 -32.50 -12.06
N ALA A 328 47.25 -32.23 -13.24
CA ALA A 328 47.56 -32.72 -14.60
C ALA A 328 47.03 -34.13 -14.95
N ARG A 329 46.51 -34.43 -16.15
CA ARG A 329 46.41 -33.73 -17.46
C ARG A 329 45.59 -34.62 -18.41
N ARG A 330 44.85 -34.01 -19.36
CA ARG A 330 44.71 -34.30 -20.83
C ARG A 330 44.37 -35.75 -21.25
N ARG A 331 43.64 -36.08 -22.31
CA ARG A 331 43.19 -35.50 -23.60
C ARG A 331 42.19 -36.57 -24.14
N ALA A 332 41.01 -36.20 -24.63
CA ALA A 332 40.68 -35.93 -26.03
C ALA A 332 40.46 -37.18 -26.92
N ARG A 333 39.43 -37.04 -27.78
CA ARG A 333 39.11 -37.73 -29.05
C ARG A 333 38.27 -39.02 -28.92
N SER A 334 37.36 -39.36 -29.82
CA SER A 334 36.62 -38.70 -30.91
C SER A 334 35.85 -39.81 -31.62
N THR A 335 34.57 -39.60 -31.94
CA THR A 335 33.91 -39.98 -33.20
C THR A 335 32.61 -39.20 -33.28
#